data_AF-A0A178ZTZ9-F1
#
_entry.id   AF-A0A178ZTZ9-F1
#
_cell.length_a   1.000
_cell.length_b   1.000
_cell.length_c   1.000
_cell.angle_alpha   90.00
_cell.angle_beta   90.00
_cell.angle_gamma   90.00
#
_symmetry.space_group_name_H-M   'P 1'
#
loop_
_entity.id
_entity.type
_entity.pdbx_description
1 polymer ?
#
loop_
_entity_poly.entity_id
_entity_poly.type
_entity_poly.pdbx_seq_one_letter_code
_entity_poly.pdbx_strand_id
1 'polypeptide(L)'
;MPRATAPRAKIHVKRTPPVLLTQRVRPRDGDGPRLWNAKRRIKTSKGLTFFRAHALVSKEKLQEWQRSSWNRLNADEQRAFAPVFRQDGLNMEWWKLDRKNLERFMDTHPSLREVSSDVKSFIAAGSINFERSTILRILMDPARYFAVPHNVPLSMRRQVYFPDPKDAVVLMRTPHLGPRYAAFDVPLHFNKIDLRAYLKDVYGVDVLHIRSVVVQQKVERKDGRGKYSQGKLFRPPSKKKMTCLLAKPFVYPAEPEDLEPWEHERYWESMKAIVEKNREESEWGMMNPDLKHRKAIALQAQQLLKGKMKWAPTWQNFSDDWRAMRGLGSAANNSQPSQPTNSSS
;
A
#
# COMPACT_ATOMS: atom_id res chain seq x y z
N MET A 1 9.15 -27.82 -63.21
CA MET A 1 10.23 -27.19 -62.43
C MET A 1 9.66 -26.70 -61.10
N PRO A 2 9.82 -27.41 -59.97
CA PRO A 2 9.36 -26.91 -58.68
C PRO A 2 10.39 -25.90 -58.12
N ARG A 3 9.92 -24.70 -57.73
CA ARG A 3 10.74 -23.76 -56.94
C ARG A 3 10.86 -24.29 -55.52
N ALA A 4 12.08 -24.61 -55.11
CA ALA A 4 12.41 -24.98 -53.74
C ALA A 4 12.13 -23.80 -52.80
N THR A 5 11.17 -23.97 -51.90
CA THR A 5 10.96 -23.09 -50.75
C THR A 5 11.86 -23.53 -49.61
N ALA A 6 12.83 -22.69 -49.23
CA ALA A 6 13.68 -22.92 -48.07
C ALA A 6 12.83 -22.99 -46.78
N PRO A 7 13.15 -23.89 -45.82
CA PRO A 7 12.45 -23.92 -44.56
C PRO A 7 12.83 -22.69 -43.72
N ARG A 8 11.86 -21.82 -43.43
CA ARG A 8 11.99 -20.77 -42.41
C ARG A 8 12.18 -21.44 -41.04
N ALA A 9 13.36 -21.27 -40.45
CA ALA A 9 13.61 -21.67 -39.07
C ALA A 9 12.60 -20.95 -38.14
N LYS A 10 11.72 -21.73 -37.51
CA LYS A 10 10.83 -21.22 -36.45
C LYS A 10 11.68 -20.96 -35.20
N ILE A 11 12.20 -19.74 -35.08
CA ILE A 11 12.79 -19.27 -33.81
C ILE A 11 11.65 -19.20 -32.79
N HIS A 12 11.58 -20.20 -31.92
CA HIS A 12 10.72 -20.16 -30.74
C HIS A 12 11.33 -19.19 -29.73
N VAL A 13 11.04 -17.89 -29.88
CA VAL A 13 11.30 -16.95 -28.79
C VAL A 13 10.22 -17.19 -27.74
N LYS A 14 10.51 -18.03 -26.75
CA LYS A 14 9.76 -18.06 -25.50
C LYS A 14 9.94 -16.69 -24.83
N ARG A 15 9.07 -15.73 -25.13
CA ARG A 15 8.93 -14.48 -24.38
C ARG A 15 8.25 -14.75 -23.04
N THR A 16 8.92 -15.52 -22.18
CA THR A 16 8.70 -15.36 -20.74
C THR A 16 9.67 -14.28 -20.29
N PRO A 17 9.20 -13.10 -19.83
CA PRO A 17 10.11 -12.15 -19.22
C PRO A 17 10.86 -12.86 -18.08
N PRO A 18 12.14 -12.55 -17.83
CA PRO A 18 12.88 -13.15 -16.74
C PRO A 18 12.11 -12.87 -15.45
N VAL A 19 11.49 -13.92 -14.90
CA VAL A 19 10.95 -13.87 -13.55
C VAL A 19 12.16 -13.80 -12.65
N LEU A 20 12.44 -12.62 -12.10
CA LEU A 20 13.34 -12.50 -10.96
C LEU A 20 12.76 -13.38 -9.85
N LEU A 21 13.28 -14.61 -9.76
CA LEU A 21 13.10 -15.48 -8.61
C LEU A 21 13.92 -14.88 -7.48
N THR A 22 13.48 -13.74 -6.96
CA THR A 22 13.85 -13.37 -5.60
C THR A 22 13.22 -14.46 -4.75
N GLN A 23 14.04 -15.40 -4.26
CA GLN A 23 13.60 -16.21 -3.13
C GLN A 23 13.08 -15.19 -2.12
N ARG A 24 11.78 -15.24 -1.81
CA ARG A 24 11.25 -14.52 -0.67
C ARG A 24 11.97 -15.13 0.53
N VAL A 25 13.10 -14.53 0.90
CA VAL A 25 13.62 -14.66 2.24
C VAL A 25 12.48 -14.13 3.09
N ARG A 26 11.67 -15.04 3.62
CA ARG A 26 10.82 -14.70 4.75
C ARG A 26 11.82 -14.14 5.75
N PRO A 27 11.72 -12.86 6.14
CA PRO A 27 12.61 -12.37 7.18
C PRO A 27 12.46 -13.33 8.34
N ARG A 28 13.55 -14.01 8.72
CA ARG A 28 13.57 -14.77 9.97
C ARG A 28 13.11 -13.79 11.05
N ASP A 29 12.21 -14.21 11.90
CA ASP A 29 11.84 -13.43 13.07
C ASP A 29 13.11 -13.17 13.90
N GLY A 30 13.78 -12.03 13.71
CA GLY A 30 14.95 -11.69 14.53
C GLY A 30 16.01 -10.79 13.90
N ASP A 31 16.24 -10.79 12.58
CA ASP A 31 17.41 -10.09 12.03
C ASP A 31 17.08 -8.67 11.52
N GLY A 32 17.44 -7.68 12.33
CA GLY A 32 17.53 -6.25 11.96
C GLY A 32 16.59 -5.34 12.76
N PRO A 33 17.02 -4.12 13.12
CA PRO A 33 16.20 -3.19 13.89
C PRO A 33 14.92 -2.83 13.13
N ARG A 34 13.81 -3.37 13.64
CA ARG A 34 12.43 -3.18 13.15
C ARG A 34 12.09 -1.69 13.27
N LEU A 35 11.63 -1.05 12.19
CA LEU A 35 11.24 0.37 12.12
C LEU A 35 10.72 0.93 13.46
N TRP A 36 11.40 1.95 13.96
CA TRP A 36 10.94 2.81 15.04
C TRP A 36 9.81 3.73 14.55
N ASN A 37 8.64 3.15 14.28
CA ASN A 37 7.40 3.89 13.99
C ASN A 37 6.29 3.50 15.01
N ALA A 38 6.55 3.95 16.24
CA ALA A 38 5.68 4.50 17.29
C ALA A 38 4.30 3.90 17.68
N LYS A 39 3.68 2.93 17.00
CA LYS A 39 2.35 2.45 17.48
C LYS A 39 2.05 0.96 17.41
N ARG A 40 2.78 0.22 16.60
CA ARG A 40 2.68 -1.24 16.55
C ARG A 40 4.06 -1.73 16.17
N ARG A 41 4.90 -2.15 17.13
CA ARG A 41 5.95 -3.18 16.90
C ARG A 41 7.01 -3.34 18.00
N ILE A 42 7.03 -2.57 19.08
CA ILE A 42 7.73 -3.04 20.29
C ILE A 42 6.72 -3.83 21.11
N LYS A 43 6.59 -5.12 20.82
CA LYS A 43 5.69 -6.01 21.61
C LYS A 43 6.16 -6.12 23.07
N THR A 44 7.39 -5.69 23.38
CA THR A 44 8.04 -5.91 24.69
C THR A 44 8.99 -4.76 25.09
N SER A 45 8.67 -3.48 24.82
CA SER A 45 9.46 -2.36 25.36
C SER A 45 9.20 -2.23 26.86
N LYS A 46 9.76 -3.12 27.65
CA LYS A 46 9.71 -3.06 29.11
C LYS A 46 10.80 -2.09 29.57
N GLY A 47 10.36 -0.94 30.07
CA GLY A 47 11.22 -0.01 30.80
C GLY A 47 11.35 -0.42 32.27
N LEU A 48 12.11 0.38 33.02
CA LEU A 48 12.29 0.28 34.46
C LEU A 48 11.49 1.38 35.16
N THR A 49 11.15 1.14 36.42
CA THR A 49 10.62 2.21 37.27
C THR A 49 11.67 3.30 37.47
N PHE A 50 11.22 4.53 37.74
CA PHE A 50 12.09 5.68 37.92
C PHE A 50 13.26 5.40 38.89
N PHE A 51 12.97 4.85 40.07
CA PHE A 51 14.00 4.57 41.08
C PHE A 51 15.04 3.55 40.61
N ARG A 52 14.62 2.49 39.90
CA ARG A 52 15.53 1.48 39.35
C ARG A 52 16.39 2.04 38.22
N ALA A 53 15.79 2.80 37.31
CA ALA A 53 16.52 3.49 36.24
C ALA A 53 17.50 4.53 36.81
N HIS A 54 17.09 5.29 37.82
CA HIS A 54 17.93 6.29 38.48
C HIS A 54 19.10 5.65 39.24
N ALA A 55 18.89 4.51 39.91
CA ALA A 55 19.95 3.79 40.61
C ALA A 55 21.07 3.33 39.67
N LEU A 56 20.71 2.92 38.45
CA LEU A 56 21.67 2.53 37.40
C LEU A 56 22.46 3.71 36.83
N VAL A 57 21.96 4.92 36.98
CA VAL A 57 22.50 6.11 36.31
C VAL A 57 23.16 7.06 37.31
N SER A 58 22.90 6.88 38.62
CA SER A 58 23.52 7.64 39.71
C SER A 58 24.81 6.97 40.19
N LYS A 59 25.89 7.76 40.24
CA LYS A 59 27.21 7.31 40.72
C LYS A 59 27.14 6.76 42.16
N GLU A 60 26.48 7.50 43.05
CA GLU A 60 26.33 7.12 44.46
C GLU A 60 25.59 5.79 44.61
N LYS A 61 24.48 5.61 43.88
CA LYS A 61 23.68 4.37 43.95
C LYS A 61 24.41 3.17 43.35
N LEU A 62 25.19 3.38 42.29
CA LEU A 62 26.06 2.33 41.76
C LEU A 62 27.15 1.93 42.77
N GLN A 63 27.73 2.87 43.51
CA GLN A 63 28.72 2.58 44.57
C GLN A 63 28.09 1.84 45.76
N GLU A 64 26.91 2.28 46.22
CA GLU A 64 26.14 1.58 47.26
C GLU A 64 25.82 0.14 46.84
N TRP A 65 25.38 -0.05 45.59
CA TRP A 65 25.12 -1.37 45.03
C TRP A 65 26.39 -2.22 44.96
N GLN A 66 27.52 -1.65 44.52
CA GLN A 66 28.80 -2.33 44.49
C GLN A 66 29.19 -2.82 45.90
N ARG A 67 29.21 -1.94 46.90
CA ARG A 67 29.60 -2.33 48.28
C ARG A 67 28.73 -3.44 48.86
N SER A 68 27.44 -3.41 48.57
CA SER A 68 26.47 -4.37 49.13
C SER A 68 26.41 -5.71 48.37
N SER A 69 26.63 -5.68 47.05
CA SER A 69 26.38 -6.82 46.16
C SER A 69 27.65 -7.48 45.63
N TRP A 70 28.80 -6.79 45.63
CA TRP A 70 30.04 -7.27 44.98
C TRP A 70 30.49 -8.65 45.46
N ASN A 71 30.49 -8.87 46.77
CA ASN A 71 30.93 -10.14 47.37
C ASN A 71 29.96 -11.31 47.13
N ARG A 72 28.74 -11.02 46.64
CA ARG A 72 27.72 -12.04 46.33
C ARG A 72 27.78 -12.51 44.87
N LEU A 73 28.57 -11.83 44.04
CA LEU A 73 28.67 -12.10 42.61
C LEU A 73 29.67 -13.22 42.32
N ASN A 74 29.39 -14.02 41.30
CA ASN A 74 30.30 -15.06 40.82
C ASN A 74 31.58 -14.43 40.21
N ALA A 75 32.67 -15.19 40.12
CA ALA A 75 33.93 -14.71 39.53
C ALA A 75 33.75 -14.14 38.11
N ASP A 76 32.88 -14.75 37.30
CA ASP A 76 32.58 -14.27 35.95
C ASP A 76 31.72 -13.01 35.91
N GLU A 77 30.88 -12.79 36.92
CA GLU A 77 30.11 -11.56 37.08
C GLU A 77 31.03 -10.44 37.56
N GLN A 78 31.88 -10.68 38.55
CA GLN A 78 32.88 -9.72 39.02
C GLN A 78 33.78 -9.26 37.86
N ARG A 79 34.21 -10.18 36.99
CA ARG A 79 34.95 -9.86 35.76
C ARG A 79 34.16 -8.98 34.78
N ALA A 80 32.84 -9.18 34.66
CA ALA A 80 31.98 -8.35 33.83
C ALA A 80 31.80 -6.93 34.37
N PHE A 81 31.77 -6.79 35.70
CA PHE A 81 31.55 -5.53 36.38
C PHE A 81 32.83 -4.72 36.63
N ALA A 82 33.99 -5.37 36.71
CA ALA A 82 35.29 -4.72 36.96
C ALA A 82 35.60 -3.51 36.06
N PRO A 83 35.27 -3.49 34.75
CA PRO A 83 35.49 -2.33 33.90
C PRO A 83 34.69 -1.07 34.32
N VAL A 84 33.54 -1.23 34.96
CA VAL A 84 32.68 -0.11 35.43
C VAL A 84 33.25 0.53 36.70
N PHE A 85 33.90 -0.26 37.56
CA PHE A 85 34.26 0.14 38.93
C PHE A 85 35.78 0.29 39.14
N ARG A 86 36.55 0.67 38.12
CA ARG A 86 38.00 0.91 38.27
C ARG A 86 38.28 2.03 39.29
N GLN A 87 39.37 1.85 40.05
CA GLN A 87 39.77 2.70 41.19
C GLN A 87 40.11 4.16 40.81
N ASP A 88 40.47 4.43 39.55
CA ASP A 88 40.97 5.75 39.11
C ASP A 88 39.88 6.77 38.74
N GLY A 89 38.66 6.57 39.23
CA GLY A 89 37.62 7.60 39.28
C GLY A 89 37.43 8.43 38.01
N LEU A 90 36.80 7.89 36.96
CA LEU A 90 35.97 8.74 36.07
C LEU A 90 34.97 8.02 35.14
N ASN A 91 35.08 6.72 34.87
CA ASN A 91 34.12 6.04 33.98
C ASN A 91 33.03 5.24 34.73
N MET A 92 32.27 5.91 35.60
CA MET A 92 31.07 5.32 36.22
C MET A 92 29.87 5.21 35.26
N GLU A 93 30.04 5.69 34.04
CA GLU A 93 29.04 5.63 32.99
C GLU A 93 29.18 4.30 32.27
N TRP A 94 28.59 3.25 32.84
CA TRP A 94 28.66 1.89 32.29
C TRP A 94 28.21 1.84 30.82
N TRP A 95 27.32 2.74 30.38
CA TRP A 95 26.87 2.84 29.00
C TRP A 95 27.94 3.36 28.03
N LYS A 96 29.08 3.88 28.50
CA LYS A 96 30.24 4.29 27.69
C LYS A 96 31.32 3.21 27.57
N LEU A 97 31.08 2.02 28.15
CA LEU A 97 31.99 0.90 28.01
C LEU A 97 32.12 0.41 26.56
N ASP A 98 33.22 -0.27 26.28
CA ASP A 98 33.38 -1.05 25.05
C ASP A 98 32.21 -2.01 24.87
N ARG A 99 31.78 -2.17 23.62
CA ARG A 99 30.59 -2.97 23.27
C ARG A 99 30.56 -4.35 23.94
N LYS A 100 31.68 -5.08 23.94
CA LYS A 100 31.78 -6.41 24.57
C LYS A 100 31.53 -6.37 26.09
N ASN A 101 32.11 -5.38 26.77
CA ASN A 101 31.96 -5.22 28.22
C ASN A 101 30.56 -4.70 28.57
N LEU A 102 30.01 -3.82 27.74
CA LEU A 102 28.67 -3.27 27.87
C LEU A 102 27.58 -4.34 27.71
N GLU A 103 27.64 -5.17 26.66
CA GLU A 103 26.71 -6.28 26.46
C GLU A 103 26.77 -7.26 27.63
N ARG A 104 27.99 -7.64 28.06
CA ARG A 104 28.19 -8.52 29.23
C ARG A 104 27.60 -7.91 30.51
N PHE A 105 27.81 -6.62 30.76
CA PHE A 105 27.25 -5.91 31.91
C PHE A 105 25.71 -5.87 31.89
N MET A 106 25.10 -5.58 30.74
CA MET A 106 23.64 -5.49 30.62
C MET A 106 22.95 -6.86 30.78
N ASP A 107 23.61 -7.94 30.40
CA ASP A 107 23.07 -9.30 30.53
C ASP A 107 23.22 -9.87 31.94
N THR A 108 24.25 -9.47 32.68
CA THR A 108 24.46 -9.90 34.09
C THR A 108 23.68 -9.06 35.08
N HIS A 109 23.51 -7.76 34.85
CA HIS A 109 22.89 -6.87 35.85
C HIS A 109 21.39 -7.18 36.06
N PRO A 110 20.91 -7.43 37.30
CA PRO A 110 19.54 -7.87 37.57
C PRO A 110 18.45 -6.98 36.97
N SER A 111 18.58 -5.66 37.12
CA SER A 111 17.62 -4.70 36.55
C SER A 111 17.69 -4.58 35.02
N LEU A 112 18.88 -4.64 34.42
CA LEU A 112 19.04 -4.48 32.97
C LEU A 112 18.65 -5.74 32.20
N ARG A 113 18.70 -6.90 32.84
CA ARG A 113 18.17 -8.15 32.29
C ARG A 113 16.67 -8.09 32.03
N GLU A 114 15.93 -7.29 32.82
CA GLU A 114 14.49 -7.08 32.61
C GLU A 114 14.19 -6.15 31.43
N VAL A 115 15.16 -5.34 30.99
CA VAL A 115 15.01 -4.39 29.88
C VAL A 115 15.00 -5.16 28.55
N SER A 116 14.21 -4.69 27.58
CA SER A 116 14.09 -5.36 26.29
C SER A 116 15.44 -5.48 25.56
N SER A 117 15.62 -6.58 24.82
CA SER A 117 16.81 -6.82 23.98
C SER A 117 17.06 -5.69 22.99
N ASP A 118 16.00 -5.07 22.46
CA ASP A 118 16.08 -3.99 21.48
C ASP A 118 16.61 -2.70 22.10
N VAL A 119 16.22 -2.41 23.35
CA VAL A 119 16.74 -1.26 24.10
C VAL A 119 18.22 -1.49 24.41
N LYS A 120 18.59 -2.71 24.82
CA LYS A 120 20.00 -3.08 25.07
C LYS A 120 20.86 -2.96 23.82
N SER A 121 20.40 -3.48 22.68
CA SER A 121 21.13 -3.37 21.42
C SER A 121 21.27 -1.92 20.94
N PHE A 122 20.24 -1.09 21.16
CA PHE A 122 20.31 0.35 20.88
C PHE A 122 21.35 1.07 21.75
N ILE A 123 21.38 0.79 23.06
CA ILE A 123 22.38 1.35 23.98
C ILE A 123 23.79 0.89 23.57
N ALA A 124 23.96 -0.40 23.25
CA ALA A 124 25.24 -0.95 22.80
C ALA A 124 25.75 -0.32 21.50
N ALA A 125 24.84 0.03 20.58
CA ALA A 125 25.20 0.60 19.30
C ALA A 125 25.49 2.12 19.36
N GLY A 126 24.97 2.82 20.37
CA GLY A 126 25.13 4.28 20.52
C GLY A 126 25.94 4.73 21.75
N SER A 127 26.60 3.79 22.44
CA SER A 127 27.24 3.94 23.76
C SER A 127 28.06 5.22 23.96
N ILE A 128 28.76 5.67 22.92
CA ILE A 128 29.70 6.81 22.99
C ILE A 128 28.98 8.17 23.06
N ASN A 129 27.76 8.28 22.52
CA ASN A 129 27.08 9.57 22.33
C ASN A 129 25.93 9.84 23.32
N PHE A 130 25.69 8.93 24.27
CA PHE A 130 24.55 9.08 25.18
C PHE A 130 24.92 9.83 26.46
N GLU A 131 24.22 10.94 26.67
CA GLU A 131 24.17 11.66 27.94
C GLU A 131 23.42 10.88 29.02
N ARG A 132 23.75 11.16 30.28
CA ARG A 132 23.11 10.59 31.48
C ARG A 132 21.58 10.68 31.43
N SER A 133 21.06 11.86 31.07
CA SER A 133 19.62 12.11 30.95
C SER A 133 18.96 11.28 29.85
N THR A 134 19.70 11.02 28.77
CA THR A 134 19.21 10.26 27.62
C THR A 134 19.07 8.79 27.98
N ILE A 135 20.07 8.20 28.63
CA ILE A 135 20.00 6.83 29.16
C ILE A 135 18.85 6.70 30.15
N LEU A 136 18.69 7.65 31.06
CA LEU A 136 17.58 7.64 32.02
C LEU A 136 16.22 7.63 31.30
N ARG A 137 16.02 8.47 30.27
CA ARG A 137 14.79 8.48 29.46
C ARG A 137 14.57 7.16 28.71
N ILE A 138 15.62 6.59 28.12
CA ILE A 138 15.59 5.30 27.43
C ILE A 138 15.18 4.17 28.38
N LEU A 139 15.77 4.12 29.57
CA LEU A 139 15.50 3.08 30.55
C LEU A 139 14.12 3.22 31.20
N MET A 140 13.64 4.44 31.45
CA MET A 140 12.33 4.67 32.05
C MET A 140 11.17 4.33 31.10
N ASP A 141 11.15 4.99 29.94
CA ASP A 141 10.06 4.85 28.96
C ASP A 141 10.66 4.74 27.56
N PRO A 142 11.16 3.54 27.21
CA PRO A 142 11.73 3.30 25.90
C PRO A 142 10.71 3.56 24.79
N ALA A 143 9.43 3.27 25.01
CA ALA A 143 8.40 3.49 24.00
C ALA A 143 8.25 4.97 23.65
N ARG A 144 8.23 5.85 24.65
CA ARG A 144 8.13 7.31 24.45
C ARG A 144 9.41 7.89 23.86
N TYR A 145 10.58 7.47 24.32
CA TYR A 145 11.85 7.93 23.73
C TYR A 145 11.94 7.50 22.26
N PHE A 146 11.50 6.28 21.94
CA PHE A 146 11.55 5.71 20.59
C PHE A 146 10.42 6.19 19.66
N ALA A 147 9.39 6.83 20.19
CA ALA A 147 8.31 7.41 19.40
C ALA A 147 8.75 8.61 18.56
N VAL A 148 9.87 9.24 18.94
CA VAL A 148 10.37 10.45 18.30
C VAL A 148 11.50 10.09 17.34
N PRO A 149 11.34 10.32 16.02
CA PRO A 149 12.28 9.80 15.02
C PRO A 149 13.68 10.39 15.17
N HIS A 150 13.82 11.67 15.54
CA HIS A 150 15.12 12.31 15.67
C HIS A 150 16.00 11.74 16.80
N ASN A 151 15.42 11.01 17.76
CA ASN A 151 16.17 10.35 18.84
C ASN A 151 16.98 9.14 18.36
N VAL A 152 16.70 8.67 17.13
CA VAL A 152 17.35 7.50 16.51
C VAL A 152 18.21 7.99 15.36
N PRO A 153 19.48 7.59 15.25
CA PRO A 153 20.26 7.86 14.06
C PRO A 153 19.64 7.15 12.84
N LEU A 154 19.74 7.77 11.66
CA LEU A 154 19.14 7.26 10.41
C LEU A 154 19.63 5.85 10.04
N SER A 155 20.87 5.50 10.40
CA SER A 155 21.48 4.19 10.19
C SER A 155 20.80 3.07 10.98
N MET A 156 20.24 3.38 12.16
CA MET A 156 19.54 2.40 13.00
C MET A 156 18.04 2.34 12.73
N ARG A 157 17.50 3.28 11.93
CA ARG A 157 16.12 3.21 11.46
C ARG A 157 16.06 2.20 10.32
N ARG A 158 14.95 1.46 10.18
CA ARG A 158 14.78 0.60 9.00
C ARG A 158 14.62 1.47 7.75
N GLN A 159 15.47 1.20 6.78
CA GLN A 159 15.49 1.90 5.52
C GLN A 159 14.68 1.10 4.50
N VAL A 160 13.82 1.79 3.77
CA VAL A 160 13.06 1.21 2.67
C VAL A 160 13.66 1.76 1.39
N TYR A 161 14.54 0.97 0.77
CA TYR A 161 15.24 1.36 -0.46
C TYR A 161 14.32 1.27 -1.68
N PHE A 162 13.51 0.22 -1.75
CA PHE A 162 12.60 -0.05 -2.85
C PHE A 162 11.18 -0.26 -2.30
N PRO A 163 10.34 0.79 -2.28
CA PRO A 163 8.93 0.63 -1.92
C PRO A 163 8.22 -0.23 -2.97
N ASP A 164 7.27 -1.06 -2.54
CA ASP A 164 6.53 -1.93 -3.46
C ASP A 164 5.64 -1.06 -4.38
N PRO A 165 5.45 -1.41 -5.67
CA PRO A 165 4.54 -0.69 -6.56
C PRO A 165 3.09 -0.64 -6.07
N LYS A 166 2.70 -1.57 -5.18
CA LYS A 166 1.39 -1.61 -4.54
C LYS A 166 1.20 -0.51 -3.50
N ASP A 167 2.29 0.12 -3.07
CA ASP A 167 2.30 1.19 -2.07
C ASP A 167 2.19 2.58 -2.72
N ALA A 168 1.65 2.64 -3.94
CA ALA A 168 1.45 3.87 -4.66
C ALA A 168 0.61 4.88 -3.87
N VAL A 169 1.11 6.11 -3.79
CA VAL A 169 0.42 7.26 -3.22
C VAL A 169 -0.21 8.02 -4.37
N VAL A 170 -1.54 8.12 -4.37
CA VAL A 170 -2.30 8.75 -5.45
C VAL A 170 -2.75 10.13 -5.02
N LEU A 171 -2.36 11.16 -5.78
CA LEU A 171 -2.77 12.53 -5.56
C LEU A 171 -4.21 12.75 -6.07
N MET A 172 -5.10 13.22 -5.20
CA MET A 172 -6.53 13.37 -5.47
C MET A 172 -6.91 14.81 -5.76
N ARG A 173 -7.51 15.05 -6.93
CA ARG A 173 -8.08 16.35 -7.32
C ARG A 173 -9.19 16.75 -6.35
N THR A 174 -9.01 17.86 -5.63
CA THR A 174 -9.88 18.29 -4.54
C THR A 174 -10.13 19.80 -4.59
N PRO A 175 -11.06 20.27 -5.45
CA PRO A 175 -11.26 21.70 -5.71
C PRO A 175 -11.81 22.49 -4.50
N HIS A 176 -12.45 21.79 -3.55
CA HIS A 176 -13.01 22.38 -2.33
C HIS A 176 -11.97 22.62 -1.23
N LEU A 177 -10.76 22.06 -1.37
CA LEU A 177 -9.68 22.28 -0.42
C LEU A 177 -8.91 23.55 -0.81
N GLY A 178 -8.49 24.33 0.19
CA GLY A 178 -7.64 25.48 -0.06
C GLY A 178 -6.30 25.09 -0.70
N PRO A 179 -5.58 26.02 -1.36
CA PRO A 179 -4.39 25.72 -2.16
C PRO A 179 -3.22 25.14 -1.36
N ARG A 180 -3.22 25.25 -0.03
CA ARG A 180 -2.19 24.62 0.82
C ARG A 180 -2.53 23.18 1.19
N TYR A 181 -3.71 22.69 0.87
CA TYR A 181 -4.14 21.35 1.21
C TYR A 181 -4.11 20.45 -0.01
N ALA A 182 -3.42 19.31 0.12
CA ALA A 182 -3.45 18.24 -0.87
C ALA A 182 -4.00 16.97 -0.22
N ALA A 183 -4.90 16.28 -0.92
CA ALA A 183 -5.45 15.00 -0.50
C ALA A 183 -4.81 13.86 -1.29
N PHE A 184 -4.51 12.77 -0.59
CA PHE A 184 -3.89 11.58 -1.16
C PHE A 184 -4.69 10.35 -0.76
N ASP A 185 -4.92 9.45 -1.72
CA ASP A 185 -5.29 8.07 -1.43
C ASP A 185 -3.98 7.29 -1.19
N VAL A 186 -3.88 6.66 -0.01
CA VAL A 186 -2.65 6.01 0.47
C VAL A 186 -2.91 4.56 0.88
N PRO A 187 -1.87 3.70 0.90
CA PRO A 187 -2.00 2.34 1.42
C PRO A 187 -2.52 2.30 2.86
N LEU A 188 -3.30 1.27 3.21
CA LEU A 188 -3.94 1.19 4.53
C LEU A 188 -2.92 1.18 5.69
N HIS A 189 -1.77 0.57 5.47
CA HIS A 189 -0.69 0.45 6.45
C HIS A 189 0.20 1.70 6.57
N PHE A 190 0.08 2.66 5.65
CA PHE A 190 0.92 3.86 5.60
C PHE A 190 0.67 4.77 6.80
N ASN A 191 1.68 5.18 7.56
CA ASN A 191 1.52 6.11 8.67
C ASN A 191 1.67 7.57 8.22
N LYS A 192 1.27 8.52 9.08
CA LYS A 192 1.48 9.96 8.84
C LYS A 192 2.97 10.29 8.69
N ILE A 193 3.81 9.66 9.51
CA ILE A 193 5.27 9.86 9.48
C ILE A 193 5.83 9.30 8.17
N ASP A 194 5.34 8.12 7.73
CA ASP A 194 5.74 7.52 6.47
C ASP A 194 5.38 8.42 5.29
N LEU A 195 4.16 8.97 5.25
CA LEU A 195 3.75 9.89 4.18
C LEU A 195 4.58 11.17 4.17
N ARG A 196 4.89 11.74 5.35
CA ARG A 196 5.76 12.92 5.45
C ARG A 196 7.14 12.63 4.87
N ALA A 197 7.77 11.52 5.28
CA ALA A 197 9.07 11.11 4.79
C ALA A 197 9.02 10.82 3.28
N TYR A 198 8.01 10.06 2.83
CA TYR A 198 7.83 9.73 1.41
C TYR A 198 7.71 10.98 0.53
N LEU A 199 6.89 11.96 0.90
CA LEU A 199 6.74 13.19 0.14
C LEU A 199 8.02 14.04 0.15
N LYS A 200 8.78 14.04 1.25
CA LYS A 200 10.05 14.78 1.35
C LYS A 200 11.17 14.11 0.57
N ASP A 201 11.36 12.81 0.75
CA ASP A 201 12.52 12.06 0.24
C ASP A 201 12.35 11.71 -1.24
N VAL A 202 11.13 11.41 -1.70
CA VAL A 202 10.84 11.04 -3.10
C VAL A 202 10.53 12.27 -3.96
N TYR A 203 9.72 13.21 -3.43
CA TYR A 203 9.21 14.34 -4.22
C TYR A 203 9.77 15.71 -3.79
N GLY A 204 10.58 15.79 -2.73
CA GLY A 204 11.11 17.06 -2.23
C GLY A 204 10.06 17.99 -1.61
N VAL A 205 8.88 17.47 -1.26
CA VAL A 205 7.73 18.28 -0.79
C VAL A 205 7.71 18.37 0.73
N ASP A 206 7.79 19.60 1.24
CA ASP A 206 7.66 19.88 2.66
C ASP A 206 6.21 19.94 3.12
N VAL A 207 5.89 19.15 4.15
CA VAL A 207 4.54 19.03 4.73
C VAL A 207 4.55 19.41 6.20
N LEU A 208 3.75 20.43 6.54
CA LEU A 208 3.60 20.95 7.89
C LEU A 208 2.79 19.99 8.77
N HIS A 209 1.60 19.60 8.30
CA HIS A 209 0.66 18.80 9.07
C HIS A 209 -0.04 17.75 8.21
N ILE A 210 -0.37 16.58 8.79
CA ILE A 210 -1.06 15.49 8.10
C ILE A 210 -2.25 15.01 8.91
N ARG A 211 -3.42 15.02 8.26
CA ARG A 211 -4.66 14.40 8.73
C ARG A 211 -4.87 13.09 8.00
N SER A 212 -5.40 12.07 8.67
CA SER A 212 -5.61 10.74 8.10
C SER A 212 -6.99 10.23 8.45
N VAL A 213 -7.73 9.74 7.46
CA VAL A 213 -9.06 9.16 7.59
C VAL A 213 -9.07 7.78 6.93
N VAL A 214 -9.64 6.79 7.61
CA VAL A 214 -9.86 5.45 7.04
C VAL A 214 -11.35 5.32 6.74
N VAL A 215 -11.69 5.24 5.45
CA VAL A 215 -13.07 5.14 4.98
C VAL A 215 -13.41 3.68 4.77
N GLN A 216 -14.39 3.19 5.52
CA GLN A 216 -14.91 1.84 5.38
C GLN A 216 -15.70 1.72 4.07
N GLN A 217 -15.45 0.67 3.29
CA GLN A 217 -16.21 0.39 2.07
C GLN A 217 -17.53 -0.32 2.40
N LYS A 218 -18.53 -0.18 1.51
CA LYS A 218 -19.82 -0.86 1.61
C LYS A 218 -19.62 -2.38 1.49
N VAL A 219 -20.48 -3.17 2.13
CA VAL A 219 -20.46 -4.63 1.97
C VAL A 219 -20.88 -4.99 0.54
N GLU A 220 -20.11 -5.86 -0.09
CA GLU A 220 -20.33 -6.35 -1.44
C GLU A 220 -20.53 -7.87 -1.41
N ARG A 221 -20.99 -8.44 -2.53
CA ARG A 221 -21.05 -9.89 -2.74
C ARG A 221 -19.96 -10.30 -3.70
N LYS A 222 -19.27 -11.40 -3.40
CA LYS A 222 -18.14 -11.90 -4.20
C LYS A 222 -18.58 -12.29 -5.61
N ASP A 223 -19.75 -12.90 -5.70
CA ASP A 223 -20.39 -13.26 -6.95
C ASP A 223 -21.40 -12.16 -7.31
N GLY A 224 -21.46 -11.79 -8.60
CA GLY A 224 -22.31 -10.71 -9.10
C GLY A 224 -23.79 -10.89 -8.75
N ARG A 225 -24.59 -9.84 -8.95
CA ARG A 225 -26.04 -9.84 -8.68
C ARG A 225 -26.82 -10.69 -9.69
N GLY A 226 -26.54 -11.98 -9.80
CA GLY A 226 -27.45 -12.90 -10.46
C GLY A 226 -28.70 -13.11 -9.60
N LYS A 227 -29.85 -13.33 -10.24
CA LYS A 227 -31.15 -13.64 -9.58
C LYS A 227 -31.07 -14.82 -8.59
N TYR A 228 -30.09 -15.72 -8.79
CA TYR A 228 -29.82 -16.89 -7.95
C TYR A 228 -28.45 -16.84 -7.25
N SER A 229 -27.69 -15.75 -7.42
CA SER A 229 -26.33 -15.63 -6.89
C SER A 229 -26.36 -15.22 -5.42
N GLN A 230 -26.24 -16.23 -4.56
CA GLN A 230 -26.08 -16.10 -3.10
C GLN A 230 -24.59 -16.01 -2.72
N GLY A 231 -23.80 -15.24 -3.48
CA GLY A 231 -22.37 -15.10 -3.21
C GLY A 231 -22.12 -14.61 -1.78
N LYS A 232 -21.07 -15.13 -1.14
CA LYS A 232 -20.71 -14.77 0.24
C LYS A 232 -20.56 -13.25 0.34
N LEU A 233 -21.26 -12.67 1.31
CA LEU A 233 -21.09 -11.26 1.67
C LEU A 233 -19.66 -11.06 2.19
N PHE A 234 -18.96 -10.10 1.62
CA PHE A 234 -17.64 -9.70 2.08
C PHE A 234 -17.55 -8.18 2.08
N ARG A 235 -16.66 -7.65 2.91
CA ARG A 235 -16.37 -6.22 2.91
C ARG A 235 -15.04 -6.01 2.18
N PRO A 236 -15.00 -5.20 1.11
CA PRO A 236 -13.74 -4.77 0.51
C PRO A 236 -12.84 -4.06 1.53
N PRO A 237 -11.52 -4.06 1.33
CA PRO A 237 -10.61 -3.38 2.23
C PRO A 237 -10.93 -1.88 2.33
N SER A 238 -10.84 -1.33 3.53
CA SER A 238 -11.04 0.11 3.75
C SER A 238 -10.01 0.94 2.98
N LYS A 239 -10.43 2.08 2.45
CA LYS A 239 -9.56 3.02 1.74
C LYS A 239 -9.04 4.06 2.71
N LYS A 240 -7.75 4.35 2.68
CA LYS A 240 -7.14 5.36 3.55
C LYS A 240 -6.86 6.62 2.75
N LYS A 241 -7.35 7.74 3.27
CA LYS A 241 -7.12 9.07 2.72
C LYS A 241 -6.30 9.89 3.69
N MET A 242 -5.33 10.64 3.17
CA MET A 242 -4.55 11.58 3.96
C MET A 242 -4.61 12.97 3.35
N THR A 243 -4.87 13.98 4.17
CA THR A 243 -4.84 15.38 3.77
C THR A 243 -3.61 16.03 4.39
N CYS A 244 -2.73 16.54 3.54
CA CYS A 244 -1.48 17.18 3.89
C CYS A 244 -1.65 18.70 3.81
N LEU A 245 -1.19 19.43 4.83
CA LEU A 245 -0.96 20.86 4.79
C LEU A 245 0.46 21.08 4.26
N LEU A 246 0.58 21.52 3.02
CA LEU A 246 1.82 21.79 2.31
C LEU A 246 2.45 23.10 2.80
N ALA A 247 3.78 23.16 2.80
CA ALA A 247 4.52 24.40 3.07
C ALA A 247 4.34 25.41 1.92
N LYS A 248 4.40 24.92 0.67
CA LYS A 248 4.16 25.69 -0.54
C LYS A 248 2.74 25.42 -1.06
N PRO A 249 1.98 26.45 -1.47
CA PRO A 249 0.66 26.24 -2.07
C PRO A 249 0.79 25.52 -3.42
N PHE A 250 -0.20 24.71 -3.74
CA PHE A 250 -0.34 23.97 -4.98
C PHE A 250 -1.79 24.10 -5.47
N VAL A 251 -1.96 24.43 -6.74
CA VAL A 251 -3.25 24.50 -7.40
C VAL A 251 -3.19 23.56 -8.60
N TYR A 252 -4.24 22.75 -8.77
CA TYR A 252 -4.33 21.87 -9.93
C TYR A 252 -4.46 22.68 -11.21
N PRO A 253 -3.90 22.22 -12.33
CA PRO A 253 -4.20 22.80 -13.63
C PRO A 253 -5.70 22.70 -13.91
N ALA A 254 -6.23 23.64 -14.70
CA ALA A 254 -7.60 23.56 -15.21
C ALA A 254 -7.84 22.21 -15.91
N GLU A 255 -9.09 21.74 -15.87
CA GLU A 255 -9.45 20.54 -16.64
C GLU A 255 -9.38 20.88 -18.13
N PRO A 256 -8.84 19.98 -18.97
CA PRO A 256 -8.85 20.20 -20.40
C PRO A 256 -10.30 20.22 -20.90
N GLU A 257 -10.60 21.14 -21.82
CA GLU A 257 -11.93 21.21 -22.45
C GLU A 257 -12.16 20.02 -23.38
N ASP A 258 -11.12 19.61 -24.11
CA ASP A 258 -11.15 18.41 -24.95
C ASP A 258 -10.76 17.16 -24.15
N LEU A 259 -11.74 16.29 -23.98
CA LEU A 259 -11.62 15.00 -23.27
C LEU A 259 -11.67 13.80 -24.23
N GLU A 260 -11.67 14.02 -25.55
CA GLU A 260 -11.67 12.97 -26.57
C GLU A 260 -10.46 12.01 -26.43
N PRO A 261 -9.22 12.47 -26.12
CA PRO A 261 -8.07 11.59 -25.93
C PRO A 261 -8.25 10.58 -24.78
N TRP A 262 -9.18 10.84 -23.86
CA TRP A 262 -9.51 9.96 -22.74
C TRP A 262 -10.79 9.16 -22.99
N GLU A 263 -11.32 9.17 -24.22
CA GLU A 263 -12.55 8.48 -24.64
C GLU A 263 -13.74 8.74 -23.69
N HIS A 264 -13.84 9.97 -23.18
CA HIS A 264 -14.77 10.30 -22.09
C HIS A 264 -16.23 9.96 -22.43
N GLU A 265 -16.69 10.33 -23.63
CA GLU A 265 -18.06 10.04 -24.06
C GLU A 265 -18.34 8.54 -24.13
N ARG A 266 -17.47 7.78 -24.81
CA ARG A 266 -17.58 6.31 -24.91
C ARG A 266 -17.59 5.64 -23.54
N TYR A 267 -16.72 6.08 -22.64
CA TYR A 267 -16.67 5.58 -21.27
C TYR A 267 -18.01 5.79 -20.56
N TRP A 268 -18.56 7.00 -20.59
CA TRP A 268 -19.84 7.30 -19.94
C TRP A 268 -21.03 6.65 -20.62
N GLU A 269 -21.05 6.54 -21.94
CA GLU A 269 -22.06 5.80 -22.70
C GLU A 269 -22.06 4.33 -22.32
N SER A 270 -20.88 3.70 -22.25
CA SER A 270 -20.75 2.31 -21.83
C SER A 270 -21.24 2.10 -20.39
N MET A 271 -20.90 3.02 -19.48
CA MET A 271 -21.36 2.99 -18.09
C MET A 271 -22.87 3.17 -17.98
N LYS A 272 -23.45 4.11 -18.75
CA LYS A 272 -24.91 4.30 -18.83
C LYS A 272 -25.59 3.06 -19.37
N ALA A 273 -25.05 2.45 -20.43
CA ALA A 273 -25.60 1.22 -21.01
C ALA A 273 -25.55 0.05 -20.00
N ILE A 274 -24.46 -0.09 -19.24
CA ILE A 274 -24.35 -1.10 -18.16
C ILE A 274 -25.36 -0.83 -17.05
N VAL A 275 -25.51 0.41 -16.60
CA VAL A 275 -26.48 0.79 -15.57
C VAL A 275 -27.90 0.55 -16.04
N GLU A 276 -28.23 0.92 -17.27
CA GLU A 276 -29.54 0.73 -17.87
C GLU A 276 -29.85 -0.77 -18.03
N LYS A 277 -28.91 -1.56 -18.55
CA LYS A 277 -29.05 -3.01 -18.62
C LYS A 277 -29.28 -3.63 -17.23
N ASN A 278 -28.50 -3.23 -16.24
CA ASN A 278 -28.68 -3.68 -14.85
C ASN A 278 -30.04 -3.26 -14.27
N ARG A 279 -30.59 -2.13 -14.71
CA ARG A 279 -31.91 -1.64 -14.31
C ARG A 279 -33.03 -2.41 -15.00
N GLU A 280 -32.91 -2.68 -16.29
CA GLU A 280 -33.82 -3.53 -17.08
C GLU A 280 -33.85 -4.97 -16.53
N GLU A 281 -32.69 -5.51 -16.14
CA GLU A 281 -32.58 -6.83 -15.49
C GLU A 281 -33.02 -6.85 -14.01
N SER A 282 -33.22 -5.69 -13.39
CA SER A 282 -33.72 -5.61 -12.00
C SER A 282 -35.21 -5.95 -11.92
N GLU A 283 -35.69 -6.29 -10.73
CA GLU A 283 -37.12 -6.58 -10.48
C GLU A 283 -38.04 -5.44 -10.96
N TRP A 284 -37.59 -4.18 -10.78
CA TRP A 284 -38.31 -3.01 -11.26
C TRP A 284 -38.32 -2.92 -12.80
N GLY A 285 -37.24 -3.30 -13.47
CA GLY A 285 -37.17 -3.33 -14.93
C GLY A 285 -38.03 -4.45 -15.53
N MET A 286 -38.00 -5.64 -14.94
CA MET A 286 -38.81 -6.79 -15.39
C MET A 286 -40.32 -6.54 -15.32
N MET A 287 -40.79 -5.71 -14.38
CA MET A 287 -42.20 -5.36 -14.23
C MET A 287 -42.65 -4.25 -15.19
N ASN A 288 -41.72 -3.46 -15.70
CA ASN A 288 -42.03 -2.35 -16.59
C ASN A 288 -41.98 -2.79 -18.05
N PRO A 289 -42.85 -2.23 -18.90
CA PRO A 289 -42.83 -2.55 -20.32
C PRO A 289 -41.60 -1.94 -21.03
N ASP A 290 -41.03 -2.68 -21.98
CA ASP A 290 -39.96 -2.16 -22.83
C ASP A 290 -40.48 -1.07 -23.79
N LEU A 291 -40.28 0.20 -23.38
CA LEU A 291 -40.69 1.37 -24.15
C LEU A 291 -39.89 1.52 -25.45
N LYS A 292 -38.63 1.08 -25.49
CA LYS A 292 -37.78 1.19 -26.70
C LYS A 292 -38.31 0.26 -27.76
N HIS A 293 -38.58 -1.00 -27.39
CA HIS A 293 -39.16 -1.98 -28.29
C HIS A 293 -40.55 -1.54 -28.80
N ARG A 294 -41.41 -1.01 -27.90
CA ARG A 294 -42.73 -0.47 -28.29
C ARG A 294 -42.62 0.69 -29.28
N LYS A 295 -41.68 1.62 -29.07
CA LYS A 295 -41.44 2.73 -29.99
C LYS A 295 -40.93 2.24 -31.35
N ALA A 296 -40.02 1.25 -31.36
CA ALA A 296 -39.52 0.66 -32.60
C ALA A 296 -40.64 -0.02 -33.41
N ILE A 297 -41.50 -0.81 -32.74
CA ILE A 297 -42.68 -1.40 -33.37
C ILE A 297 -43.63 -0.32 -33.91
N ALA A 298 -43.90 0.72 -33.13
CA ALA A 298 -44.77 1.81 -33.54
C ALA A 298 -44.23 2.56 -34.78
N LEU A 299 -42.92 2.81 -34.83
CA LEU A 299 -42.26 3.41 -35.99
C LEU A 299 -42.35 2.51 -37.22
N GLN A 300 -42.07 1.21 -37.08
CA GLN A 300 -42.19 0.23 -38.15
C GLN A 300 -43.63 0.17 -38.68
N ALA A 301 -44.63 0.14 -37.80
CA ALA A 301 -46.04 0.17 -38.16
C ALA A 301 -46.41 1.44 -38.94
N GLN A 302 -45.93 2.61 -38.51
CA GLN A 302 -46.16 3.87 -39.25
C GLN A 302 -45.51 3.85 -40.63
N GLN A 303 -44.33 3.24 -40.79
CA GLN A 303 -43.66 3.13 -42.08
C GLN A 303 -44.41 2.20 -43.04
N LEU A 304 -44.98 1.11 -42.52
CA LEU A 304 -45.86 0.20 -43.27
C LEU A 304 -47.13 0.92 -43.74
N LEU A 305 -47.81 1.64 -42.83
CA LEU A 305 -49.04 2.37 -43.15
C LEU A 305 -48.82 3.50 -44.17
N LYS A 306 -47.68 4.18 -44.10
CA LYS A 306 -47.27 5.21 -45.06
C LYS A 306 -46.76 4.63 -46.39
N GLY A 307 -46.73 3.30 -46.54
CA GLY A 307 -46.26 2.62 -47.75
C GLY A 307 -44.75 2.71 -48.00
N LYS A 308 -43.96 3.21 -47.04
CA LYS A 308 -42.49 3.30 -47.16
C LYS A 308 -41.82 1.93 -47.07
N MET A 309 -42.46 0.99 -46.40
CA MET A 309 -42.03 -0.41 -46.29
C MET A 309 -43.20 -1.31 -46.69
N LYS A 310 -42.90 -2.41 -47.38
CA LYS A 310 -43.89 -3.46 -47.68
C LYS A 310 -43.74 -4.56 -46.64
N TRP A 311 -44.86 -4.98 -46.05
CA TRP A 311 -44.84 -6.12 -45.14
C TRP A 311 -44.52 -7.40 -45.94
N ALA A 312 -43.53 -8.14 -45.46
CA ALA A 312 -43.15 -9.46 -45.97
C ALA A 312 -42.82 -10.37 -44.79
N PRO A 313 -43.12 -11.66 -44.87
CA PRO A 313 -42.74 -12.59 -43.82
C PRO A 313 -41.22 -12.66 -43.73
N THR A 314 -40.70 -12.79 -42.51
CA THR A 314 -39.26 -12.67 -42.21
C THR A 314 -38.39 -13.61 -43.06
N TRP A 315 -38.92 -14.76 -43.46
CA TRP A 315 -38.23 -15.74 -44.32
C TRP A 315 -38.04 -15.30 -45.78
N GLN A 316 -38.85 -14.37 -46.31
CA GLN A 316 -38.67 -13.80 -47.67
C GLN A 316 -37.70 -12.63 -47.72
N ASN A 317 -37.45 -11.98 -46.56
CA ASN A 317 -36.58 -10.80 -46.45
C ASN A 317 -35.11 -11.15 -46.13
N PHE A 318 -34.80 -12.41 -45.86
CA PHE A 318 -33.42 -12.86 -46.02
C PHE A 318 -33.17 -12.88 -47.52
N SER A 319 -32.27 -12.02 -48.02
CA SER A 319 -31.57 -12.34 -49.26
C SER A 319 -31.03 -13.78 -49.15
N ASP A 320 -30.89 -14.50 -50.26
CA ASP A 320 -30.28 -15.84 -50.35
C ASP A 320 -28.79 -15.86 -49.93
N ASP A 321 -28.43 -15.17 -48.86
CA ASP A 321 -27.16 -15.29 -48.17
C ASP A 321 -27.18 -16.62 -47.40
N TRP A 322 -26.75 -17.67 -48.08
CA TRP A 322 -26.39 -19.00 -47.57
C TRP A 322 -25.52 -18.97 -46.28
N ARG A 323 -24.93 -17.82 -45.94
CA ARG A 323 -24.22 -17.55 -44.68
C ARG A 323 -25.13 -17.43 -43.47
N ALA A 324 -26.38 -16.99 -43.62
CA ALA A 324 -27.34 -16.85 -42.51
C ALA A 324 -27.85 -18.21 -41.99
N MET A 325 -27.75 -19.28 -42.80
CA MET A 325 -28.16 -20.64 -42.41
C MET A 325 -27.07 -21.45 -41.69
N ARG A 326 -25.81 -20.99 -41.67
CA ARG A 326 -24.73 -21.67 -40.94
C ARG A 326 -24.64 -21.09 -39.53
N GLY A 327 -25.33 -21.75 -38.59
CA GLY A 327 -25.19 -21.47 -37.16
C GLY A 327 -23.73 -21.44 -36.70
N LEU A 328 -23.46 -20.69 -35.62
CA LEU A 328 -22.16 -20.55 -34.98
C LEU A 328 -21.41 -21.89 -34.89
N GLY A 329 -20.49 -22.12 -35.82
CA GLY A 329 -19.80 -23.39 -35.94
C GLY A 329 -18.92 -23.44 -37.17
N SER A 330 -18.07 -22.43 -37.39
CA SER A 330 -16.73 -22.56 -37.98
C SER A 330 -16.20 -21.17 -38.30
N ALA A 331 -15.18 -20.76 -37.55
CA ALA A 331 -14.39 -19.58 -37.84
C ALA A 331 -13.50 -19.86 -39.07
N ALA A 332 -13.63 -19.05 -40.12
CA ALA A 332 -12.53 -18.78 -41.05
C ALA A 332 -12.81 -17.54 -41.93
N ASN A 333 -11.95 -16.56 -41.74
CA ASN A 333 -11.53 -15.51 -42.66
C ASN A 333 -12.50 -14.40 -43.09
N ASN A 334 -12.05 -13.22 -42.70
CA ASN A 334 -12.54 -11.87 -42.90
C ASN A 334 -12.26 -11.39 -44.34
N SER A 335 -13.29 -10.92 -45.03
CA SER A 335 -13.17 -9.94 -46.13
C SER A 335 -14.53 -9.28 -46.33
N GLN A 336 -14.65 -8.01 -45.88
CA GLN A 336 -15.77 -7.14 -46.22
C GLN A 336 -15.80 -6.89 -47.74
N PRO A 337 -16.98 -6.78 -48.37
CA PRO A 337 -17.11 -6.01 -49.60
C PRO A 337 -17.83 -4.67 -49.36
N SER A 338 -17.32 -3.72 -50.14
CA SER A 338 -17.60 -2.30 -50.30
C SER A 338 -19.01 -1.91 -50.72
N GLN A 339 -19.35 -0.66 -50.40
CA GLN A 339 -20.51 0.11 -50.88
C GLN A 339 -20.62 0.10 -52.42
N PRO A 340 -21.84 -0.05 -53.00
CA PRO A 340 -22.02 0.17 -54.42
C PRO A 340 -22.21 1.67 -54.73
N THR A 341 -21.44 2.11 -55.72
CA THR A 341 -21.49 3.41 -56.39
C THR A 341 -22.78 3.59 -57.19
N ASN A 342 -23.40 4.76 -57.07
CA ASN A 342 -24.42 5.23 -58.00
C ASN A 342 -23.84 5.34 -59.41
N SER A 343 -24.55 4.79 -60.39
CA SER A 343 -24.40 5.20 -61.79
C SER A 343 -25.78 5.39 -62.41
N SER A 344 -25.88 6.52 -63.09
CA SER A 344 -26.99 7.15 -63.78
C SER A 344 -27.37 6.44 -65.07
N SER A 345 -28.67 6.52 -65.39
CA SER A 345 -29.20 6.70 -66.74
C SER A 345 -30.27 7.80 -66.68
#